data_AF-A0A196S9V5-F1
#
_entry.id   AF-A0A196S9V5-F1
#
_cell.length_a   1.000
_cell.length_b   1.000
_cell.length_c   1.000
_cell.angle_alpha   90.00
_cell.angle_beta   90.00
_cell.angle_gamma   90.00
#
_symmetry.space_group_name_H-M   'P 1'
#
loop_
_entity.id
_entity.type
_entity.pdbx_description
1 polymer ?
#
loop_
_entity_poly.entity_id
_entity_poly.type
_entity_poly.pdbx_seq_one_letter_code
_entity_poly.pdbx_strand_id
1 'polypeptide(L)'
;MDELTKISRMSSQELLAVFKDTTATRMDDMKVVVNRLLQSRFYDLIRRLSYQFFAYSNPIHSGLTKSLLWTVSLLKDRAFMACISDHTLNDLIASDGELAGVFLRCLLSVWGYEEGMQYFLQVKADSKRYRVILPEMLFGLYENHYYDECISLYDAICDEFCWEHFDPNSGNQTTYYKNHKDTKALIHSRVYAAIIGSKIAVGELEEARQLLAEMEFWGLTPLRETYYDFIQAGEASEEYRKKLPPLPEGLTATQKEYLLSVLRCRQFDAVLPFVEAHNKYRLARAPRESAETLTLEVSVRLTPPSYQRMEVYRLLKGMREKDRAVWFNGRVVVKTDREVNALVRLLSSDLQPPVQYRLGDKDELVIEMPSVYNWLDINEQLNKQLP
;
A
#
# COMPACT_ATOMS: atom_id res chain seq x y z
N MET A 1 3.12 32.48 4.97
CA MET A 1 4.17 32.12 5.95
C MET A 1 3.42 31.46 7.10
N ASP A 2 3.63 30.17 7.25
CA ASP A 2 2.58 29.18 7.48
C ASP A 2 2.19 29.04 8.96
N GLU A 3 0.93 28.73 9.26
CA GLU A 3 0.50 28.37 10.63
C GLU A 3 1.35 27.23 11.21
N LEU A 4 1.88 26.34 10.37
CA LEU A 4 2.82 25.28 10.73
C LEU A 4 4.16 25.85 11.26
N THR A 5 4.65 26.96 10.73
CA THR A 5 5.85 27.65 11.24
C THR A 5 5.57 28.33 12.58
N LYS A 6 4.33 28.78 12.81
CA LYS A 6 3.90 29.35 14.09
C LYS A 6 3.78 28.27 15.16
N ILE A 7 3.11 27.15 14.85
CA ILE A 7 2.91 26.00 15.76
C ILE A 7 4.23 25.31 16.11
N SER A 8 5.15 25.15 15.16
CA SER A 8 6.46 24.54 15.43
C SER A 8 7.37 25.38 16.35
N ARG A 9 7.03 26.67 16.56
CA ARG A 9 7.74 27.58 17.46
C ARG A 9 7.02 27.79 18.81
N MET A 10 5.82 27.24 18.98
CA MET A 10 5.09 27.34 20.24
C MET A 10 5.79 26.55 21.34
N SER A 11 5.90 27.15 22.51
CA SER A 11 6.33 26.50 23.73
C SER A 11 5.30 25.44 24.17
N SER A 12 5.74 24.49 24.99
CA SER A 12 4.84 23.48 25.58
C SER A 12 3.68 24.11 26.35
N GLN A 13 3.84 25.30 26.95
CA GLN A 13 2.77 25.99 27.68
C GLN A 13 1.74 26.65 26.75
N GLU A 14 2.19 27.21 25.62
CA GLU A 14 1.29 27.78 24.60
C GLU A 14 0.47 26.69 23.90
N LEU A 15 1.09 25.53 23.62
CA LEU A 15 0.37 24.36 23.14
C LEU A 15 -0.66 23.90 24.16
N LEU A 16 -0.29 23.82 25.45
CA LEU A 16 -1.18 23.44 26.54
C LEU A 16 -2.39 24.37 26.67
N ALA A 17 -2.23 25.67 26.44
CA ALA A 17 -3.32 26.65 26.46
C ALA A 17 -4.32 26.46 25.32
N VAL A 18 -3.85 25.99 24.15
CA VAL A 18 -4.72 25.59 23.04
C VAL A 18 -5.49 24.30 23.38
N PHE A 19 -4.82 23.32 24.00
CA PHE A 19 -5.45 22.04 24.41
C PHE A 19 -6.48 22.18 25.54
N LYS A 20 -6.27 23.10 26.49
CA LYS A 20 -7.20 23.32 27.62
C LYS A 20 -8.54 23.93 27.22
N ASP A 21 -8.65 24.48 26.01
CA ASP A 21 -9.90 25.00 25.47
C ASP A 21 -10.58 23.89 24.65
N THR A 22 -11.34 23.05 25.35
CA THR A 22 -11.99 21.84 24.83
C THR A 22 -13.27 22.12 24.04
N THR A 23 -13.28 23.16 23.21
CA THR A 23 -14.40 23.43 22.30
C THR A 23 -14.30 22.54 21.06
N ALA A 24 -15.43 22.00 20.57
CA ALA A 24 -15.47 21.08 19.43
C ALA A 24 -14.80 21.66 18.17
N THR A 25 -15.02 22.96 17.91
CA THR A 25 -14.39 23.69 16.79
C THR A 25 -12.86 23.66 16.86
N ARG A 26 -12.27 23.80 18.05
CA ARG A 26 -10.81 23.72 18.21
C ARG A 26 -10.26 22.31 18.02
N MET A 27 -11.03 21.28 18.39
CA MET A 27 -10.60 19.89 18.19
C MET A 27 -10.54 19.49 16.71
N ASP A 28 -11.45 19.98 15.88
CA ASP A 28 -11.40 19.80 14.42
C ASP A 28 -10.23 20.54 13.78
N ASP A 29 -9.95 21.77 14.21
CA ASP A 29 -8.77 22.52 13.77
C ASP A 29 -7.47 21.77 14.13
N MET A 30 -7.41 21.20 15.33
CA MET A 30 -6.26 20.41 15.78
C MET A 30 -6.09 19.11 15.00
N LYS A 31 -7.19 18.44 14.63
CA LYS A 31 -7.14 17.29 13.72
C LYS A 31 -6.54 17.69 12.37
N VAL A 32 -6.90 18.85 11.81
CA VAL A 32 -6.31 19.36 10.56
C VAL A 32 -4.81 19.60 10.73
N VAL A 33 -4.38 20.21 11.85
CA VAL A 33 -2.97 20.42 12.17
C VAL A 33 -2.21 19.10 12.25
N VAL A 34 -2.69 18.14 13.05
CA VAL A 34 -2.04 16.82 13.21
C VAL A 34 -1.95 16.11 11.87
N ASN A 35 -3.01 16.12 11.05
CA ASN A 35 -2.98 15.50 9.73
C ASN A 35 -1.97 16.16 8.78
N ARG A 36 -1.82 17.50 8.82
CA ARG A 36 -0.80 18.21 8.03
C ARG A 36 0.62 17.89 8.52
N LEU A 37 0.81 17.80 9.84
CA LEU A 37 2.10 17.40 10.42
C LEU A 37 2.45 15.96 10.04
N LEU A 38 1.45 15.06 10.02
CA LEU A 38 1.62 13.68 9.60
C LEU A 38 2.03 13.58 8.12
N GLN A 39 1.33 14.31 7.25
CA GLN A 39 1.67 14.40 5.83
C GLN A 39 3.08 14.97 5.61
N SER A 40 3.52 15.86 6.49
CA SER A 40 4.84 16.51 6.43
C SER A 40 5.92 15.78 7.24
N ARG A 41 5.59 14.61 7.83
CA ARG A 41 6.50 13.77 8.63
C ARG A 41 7.13 14.48 9.85
N PHE A 42 6.44 15.45 10.45
CA PHE A 42 6.89 16.12 11.69
C PHE A 42 6.53 15.32 12.95
N TYR A 43 7.04 14.09 13.03
CA TYR A 43 6.68 13.12 14.07
C TYR A 43 7.00 13.56 15.49
N ASP A 44 8.14 14.24 15.71
CA ASP A 44 8.52 14.75 17.03
C ASP A 44 7.53 15.78 17.57
N LEU A 45 7.00 16.65 16.70
CA LEU A 45 6.02 17.65 17.08
C LEU A 45 4.68 17.00 17.41
N ILE A 46 4.26 16.01 16.60
CA ILE A 46 3.06 15.23 16.90
C ILE A 46 3.19 14.53 18.24
N ARG A 47 4.35 13.91 18.52
CA ARG A 47 4.59 13.24 19.81
C ARG A 47 4.42 14.20 20.99
N ARG A 48 5.00 15.40 20.92
CA ARG A 48 4.85 16.45 21.96
C ARG A 48 3.39 16.88 22.14
N LEU A 49 2.66 17.08 21.05
CA LEU A 49 1.24 17.42 21.07
C LEU A 49 0.41 16.32 21.72
N SER A 50 0.76 15.07 21.46
CA SER A 50 -0.05 13.93 21.88
C SER A 50 0.08 13.59 23.35
N TYR A 51 1.28 13.77 23.94
CA TYR A 51 1.47 13.68 25.39
C TYR A 51 0.54 14.61 26.16
N GLN A 52 0.30 15.81 25.61
CA GLN A 52 -0.61 16.78 26.20
C GLN A 52 -2.07 16.37 25.95
N PHE A 53 -2.42 15.87 24.77
CA PHE A 53 -3.79 15.44 24.47
C PHE A 53 -4.27 14.31 25.38
N PHE A 54 -3.55 13.19 25.42
CA PHE A 54 -3.99 11.99 26.15
C PHE A 54 -4.01 12.15 27.67
N ALA A 55 -3.28 13.13 28.20
CA ALA A 55 -3.31 13.49 29.61
C ALA A 55 -4.58 14.27 30.02
N TYR A 56 -5.27 14.91 29.08
CA TYR A 56 -6.38 15.85 29.38
C TYR A 56 -7.65 15.60 28.56
N SER A 57 -7.64 14.72 27.56
CA SER A 57 -8.79 14.49 26.68
C SER A 57 -9.88 13.69 27.39
N ASN A 58 -10.97 14.37 27.75
CA ASN A 58 -12.21 13.73 28.15
C ASN A 58 -13.41 14.63 27.74
N PRO A 59 -14.37 14.15 26.92
CA PRO A 59 -14.48 12.83 26.30
C PRO A 59 -13.52 12.62 25.10
N ILE A 60 -13.36 11.37 24.66
CA ILE A 60 -12.58 11.02 23.46
C ILE A 60 -13.13 11.76 22.23
N HIS A 61 -12.27 12.55 21.57
CA HIS A 61 -12.58 13.07 20.24
C HIS A 61 -12.19 12.02 19.19
N SER A 62 -13.17 11.25 18.68
CA SER A 62 -12.93 10.04 17.87
C SER A 62 -12.02 10.29 16.66
N GLY A 63 -12.19 11.43 15.97
CA GLY A 63 -11.37 11.78 14.81
C GLY A 63 -9.90 12.11 15.13
N LEU A 64 -9.64 12.87 16.20
CA LEU A 64 -8.28 13.28 16.59
C LEU A 64 -7.55 12.11 17.24
N THR A 65 -8.22 11.42 18.17
CA THR A 65 -7.68 10.24 18.86
C THR A 65 -7.30 9.15 17.88
N LYS A 66 -8.11 8.92 16.84
CA LYS A 66 -7.77 8.00 15.74
C LYS A 66 -6.47 8.40 15.04
N SER A 67 -6.30 9.67 14.63
CA SER A 67 -5.06 10.13 13.99
C SER A 67 -3.84 9.99 14.90
N LEU A 68 -4.00 10.24 16.20
CA LEU A 68 -2.92 10.09 17.18
C LEU A 68 -2.54 8.63 17.38
N LEU A 69 -3.51 7.73 17.59
CA LEU A 69 -3.28 6.28 17.67
C LEU A 69 -2.59 5.76 16.41
N TRP A 70 -3.03 6.18 15.22
CA TRP A 70 -2.36 5.85 13.97
C TRP A 70 -0.90 6.32 13.92
N THR A 71 -0.61 7.50 14.50
CA THR A 71 0.75 8.00 14.62
C THR A 71 1.59 7.10 15.53
N VAL A 72 1.06 6.71 16.69
CA VAL A 72 1.73 5.78 17.62
C VAL A 72 2.06 4.47 16.91
N SER A 73 1.08 3.91 16.19
CA SER A 73 1.22 2.67 15.43
C SER A 73 2.30 2.78 14.35
N LEU A 74 2.30 3.87 13.58
CA LEU A 74 3.29 4.12 12.52
C LEU A 74 4.71 4.25 13.07
N LEU A 75 4.87 4.90 14.22
CA LEU A 75 6.16 5.13 14.85
C LEU A 75 6.63 3.97 15.74
N LYS A 76 5.74 3.02 16.02
CA LYS A 76 5.94 1.95 17.02
C LYS A 76 6.43 2.52 18.37
N ASP A 77 5.93 3.69 18.76
CA ASP A 77 6.42 4.44 19.92
C ASP A 77 5.74 3.99 21.23
N ARG A 78 6.44 3.12 21.98
CA ARG A 78 5.99 2.61 23.28
C ARG A 78 5.83 3.69 24.34
N ALA A 79 6.70 4.70 24.34
CA ALA A 79 6.65 5.77 25.34
C ALA A 79 5.41 6.64 25.11
N PHE A 80 5.08 6.90 23.85
CA PHE A 80 3.87 7.59 23.48
C PHE A 80 2.62 6.77 23.88
N MET A 81 2.56 5.48 23.56
CA MET A 81 1.44 4.62 23.96
C MET A 81 1.23 4.58 25.49
N ALA A 82 2.32 4.59 26.28
CA ALA A 82 2.27 4.57 27.74
C ALA A 82 1.70 5.85 28.37
N CYS A 83 1.49 6.92 27.60
CA CYS A 83 0.90 8.16 28.09
C CYS A 83 -0.61 8.28 27.86
N ILE A 84 -1.25 7.24 27.33
CA ILE A 84 -2.70 7.12 27.35
C ILE A 84 -3.13 7.02 28.82
N SER A 85 -3.92 7.98 29.29
CA SER A 85 -4.42 7.99 30.66
C SER A 85 -5.36 6.80 30.91
N ASP A 86 -5.45 6.32 32.16
CA ASP A 86 -6.37 5.23 32.54
C ASP A 86 -7.82 5.53 32.15
N HIS A 87 -8.23 6.80 32.23
CA HIS A 87 -9.57 7.24 31.81
C HIS A 87 -9.78 7.01 30.30
N THR A 88 -8.85 7.48 29.46
CA THR A 88 -8.94 7.27 28.01
C THR A 88 -8.80 5.80 27.65
N LEU A 89 -7.97 5.04 28.37
CA LEU A 89 -7.82 3.60 28.16
C LEU A 89 -9.14 2.86 28.41
N ASN A 90 -9.85 3.19 29.49
CA ASN A 90 -11.15 2.60 29.81
C ASN A 90 -12.17 2.80 28.68
N ASP A 91 -12.21 4.00 28.09
CA ASP A 91 -13.10 4.30 26.96
C ASP A 91 -12.69 3.54 25.67
N LEU A 92 -11.39 3.29 25.47
CA LEU A 92 -10.89 2.53 24.31
C LEU A 92 -11.17 1.02 24.42
N ILE A 93 -11.14 0.47 25.64
CA ILE A 93 -11.41 -0.95 25.90
C ILE A 93 -12.89 -1.26 26.13
N ALA A 94 -13.73 -0.24 26.38
CA ALA A 94 -15.16 -0.38 26.60
C ALA A 94 -15.88 -1.13 25.47
N SER A 95 -16.97 -1.84 25.81
CA SER A 95 -17.72 -2.72 24.90
C SER A 95 -18.33 -2.00 23.68
N ASP A 96 -18.53 -0.70 23.78
CA ASP A 96 -19.08 0.22 22.78
C ASP A 96 -18.03 1.18 22.20
N GLY A 97 -16.74 0.99 22.52
CA GLY A 97 -15.66 1.88 22.11
C GLY A 97 -15.54 1.99 20.59
N GLU A 98 -15.84 3.18 20.04
CA GLU A 98 -15.80 3.49 18.59
C GLU A 98 -14.41 3.29 17.96
N LEU A 99 -13.36 3.24 18.78
CA LEU A 99 -11.96 3.14 18.35
C LEU A 99 -11.31 1.78 18.62
N ALA A 100 -12.08 0.79 19.06
CA ALA A 100 -11.54 -0.48 19.52
C ALA A 100 -10.65 -1.19 18.49
N GLY A 101 -11.00 -1.14 17.21
CA GLY A 101 -10.18 -1.72 16.13
C GLY A 101 -8.89 -0.94 15.83
N VAL A 102 -8.94 0.39 15.92
CA VAL A 102 -7.74 1.25 15.76
C VAL A 102 -6.78 1.02 16.93
N PHE A 103 -7.32 0.91 18.14
CA PHE A 103 -6.56 0.60 19.33
C PHE A 103 -5.89 -0.78 19.23
N LEU A 104 -6.62 -1.82 18.81
CA LEU A 104 -6.06 -3.15 18.57
C LEU A 104 -4.85 -3.13 17.63
N ARG A 105 -4.94 -2.42 16.50
CA ARG A 105 -3.82 -2.27 15.57
C ARG A 105 -2.61 -1.59 16.19
N CYS A 106 -2.84 -0.64 17.10
CA CYS A 106 -1.77 -0.01 17.86
C CYS A 106 -1.10 -1.01 18.82
N LEU A 107 -1.88 -1.84 19.53
CA LEU A 107 -1.35 -2.88 20.41
C LEU A 107 -0.43 -3.83 19.63
N LEU A 108 -0.90 -4.35 18.49
CA LEU A 108 -0.12 -5.23 17.61
C LEU A 108 1.19 -4.59 17.14
N SER A 109 1.15 -3.29 16.81
CA SER A 109 2.30 -2.58 16.26
C SER A 109 3.33 -2.16 17.31
N VAL A 110 2.90 -1.89 18.54
CA VAL A 110 3.73 -1.27 19.59
C VAL A 110 4.21 -2.29 20.63
N TRP A 111 3.30 -3.16 21.07
CA TRP A 111 3.57 -4.14 22.12
C TRP A 111 3.78 -5.54 21.56
N GLY A 112 3.06 -5.89 20.50
CA GLY A 112 3.30 -7.10 19.72
C GLY A 112 2.07 -7.97 19.60
N TYR A 113 2.28 -9.19 19.09
CA TYR A 113 1.23 -10.17 18.85
C TYR A 113 0.43 -10.50 20.12
N GLU A 114 1.12 -10.80 21.23
CA GLU A 114 0.50 -11.26 22.47
C GLU A 114 -0.51 -10.26 23.04
N GLU A 115 -0.12 -8.99 23.16
CA GLU A 115 -1.00 -7.95 23.69
C GLU A 115 -2.19 -7.66 22.77
N GLY A 116 -1.98 -7.68 21.45
CA GLY A 116 -3.07 -7.55 20.49
C GLY A 116 -4.05 -8.72 20.56
N MET A 117 -3.52 -9.96 20.63
CA MET A 117 -4.34 -11.16 20.72
C MET A 117 -5.13 -11.23 22.03
N GLN A 118 -4.50 -10.93 23.17
CA GLN A 118 -5.20 -10.87 24.46
C GLN A 118 -6.38 -9.89 24.44
N TYR A 119 -6.20 -8.72 23.83
CA TYR A 119 -7.28 -7.76 23.67
C TYR A 119 -8.37 -8.25 22.72
N PHE A 120 -8.00 -8.89 21.61
CA PHE A 120 -8.96 -9.49 20.67
C PHE A 120 -9.83 -10.57 21.34
N LEU A 121 -9.22 -11.47 22.11
CA LEU A 121 -9.90 -12.59 22.79
C LEU A 121 -10.89 -12.15 23.88
N GLN A 122 -10.80 -10.91 24.37
CA GLN A 122 -11.79 -10.35 25.30
C GLN A 122 -13.13 -10.01 24.62
N VAL A 123 -13.16 -10.00 23.29
CA VAL A 123 -14.33 -9.62 22.50
C VAL A 123 -15.15 -10.85 22.16
N LYS A 124 -16.40 -10.90 22.62
CA LYS A 124 -17.31 -12.02 22.30
C LYS A 124 -17.67 -12.03 20.82
N ALA A 125 -17.64 -13.20 20.17
CA ALA A 125 -17.94 -13.38 18.75
C ALA A 125 -19.36 -12.95 18.34
N ASP A 126 -20.34 -13.10 19.26
CA ASP A 126 -21.73 -12.70 19.07
C ASP A 126 -21.97 -11.18 19.21
N SER A 127 -20.95 -10.43 19.66
CA SER A 127 -21.07 -9.00 19.89
C SER A 127 -21.04 -8.20 18.58
N LYS A 128 -21.76 -7.08 18.55
CA LYS A 128 -21.65 -6.11 17.45
C LYS A 128 -20.21 -5.61 17.25
N ARG A 129 -19.43 -5.59 18.34
CA ARG A 129 -18.02 -5.17 18.37
C ARG A 129 -17.12 -6.12 17.56
N TYR A 130 -17.40 -7.42 17.57
CA TYR A 130 -16.63 -8.42 16.85
C TYR A 130 -16.57 -8.12 15.34
N ARG A 131 -17.68 -7.69 14.74
CA ARG A 131 -17.76 -7.34 13.32
C ARG A 131 -16.85 -6.17 12.91
N VAL A 132 -16.51 -5.30 13.86
CA VAL A 132 -15.63 -4.14 13.63
C VAL A 132 -14.18 -4.51 13.94
N ILE A 133 -13.96 -5.31 14.99
CA ILE A 133 -12.64 -5.68 15.45
C ILE A 133 -11.99 -6.73 14.57
N LEU A 134 -12.74 -7.74 14.10
CA LEU A 134 -12.19 -8.83 13.30
C LEU A 134 -11.43 -8.33 12.05
N PRO A 135 -12.01 -7.46 11.19
CA PRO A 135 -11.27 -6.94 10.05
C PRO A 135 -10.01 -6.16 10.44
N GLU A 136 -10.01 -5.46 11.58
CA GLU A 136 -8.82 -4.71 12.04
C GLU A 136 -7.78 -5.62 12.70
N MET A 137 -8.19 -6.74 13.31
CA MET A 137 -7.29 -7.77 13.84
C MET A 137 -6.49 -8.39 12.71
N LEU A 138 -7.19 -8.97 11.72
CA LEU A 138 -6.54 -9.63 10.58
C LEU A 138 -5.65 -8.67 9.82
N PHE A 139 -6.15 -7.46 9.52
CA PHE A 139 -5.35 -6.44 8.84
C PHE A 139 -4.16 -5.97 9.67
N GLY A 140 -4.30 -5.87 11.00
CA GLY A 140 -3.21 -5.55 11.91
C GLY A 140 -2.13 -6.62 12.00
N LEU A 141 -2.51 -7.90 11.94
CA LEU A 141 -1.56 -9.02 11.86
C LEU A 141 -0.76 -8.95 10.55
N TYR A 142 -1.45 -8.77 9.43
CA TYR A 142 -0.84 -8.59 8.11
C TYR A 142 0.12 -7.39 8.06
N GLU A 143 -0.29 -6.21 8.54
CA GLU A 143 0.56 -5.00 8.55
C GLU A 143 1.82 -5.15 9.41
N ASN A 144 1.78 -6.03 10.42
CA ASN A 144 2.91 -6.30 11.31
C ASN A 144 3.69 -7.56 10.93
N HIS A 145 3.42 -8.15 9.77
CA HIS A 145 4.12 -9.32 9.22
C HIS A 145 3.91 -10.62 10.02
N TYR A 146 2.83 -10.72 10.80
CA TYR A 146 2.39 -11.96 11.46
C TYR A 146 1.53 -12.80 10.49
N TYR A 147 2.14 -13.22 9.37
CA TYR A 147 1.41 -13.79 8.23
C TYR A 147 0.82 -15.17 8.55
N ASP A 148 1.62 -16.05 9.17
CA ASP A 148 1.18 -17.39 9.54
C ASP A 148 0.07 -17.34 10.59
N GLU A 149 0.17 -16.42 11.56
CA GLU A 149 -0.87 -16.22 12.57
C GLU A 149 -2.12 -15.57 11.97
N CYS A 150 -1.98 -14.71 10.97
CA CYS A 150 -3.12 -14.13 10.23
C CYS A 150 -3.91 -15.22 9.50
N ILE A 151 -3.21 -16.12 8.79
CA ILE A 151 -3.81 -17.26 8.10
C ILE A 151 -4.46 -18.21 9.12
N SER A 152 -3.72 -18.61 10.16
CA SER A 152 -4.22 -19.55 11.17
C SER A 152 -5.46 -19.03 11.91
N LEU A 153 -5.47 -17.73 12.27
CA LEU A 153 -6.63 -17.12 12.91
C LEU A 153 -7.82 -17.08 11.96
N TYR A 154 -7.57 -16.75 10.68
CA TYR A 154 -8.63 -16.70 9.68
C TYR A 154 -9.26 -18.07 9.44
N ASP A 155 -8.44 -19.12 9.28
CA ASP A 155 -8.92 -20.48 9.09
C ASP A 155 -9.79 -20.94 10.27
N ALA A 156 -9.35 -20.66 11.50
CA ALA A 156 -10.14 -20.96 12.71
C ALA A 156 -11.50 -20.23 12.74
N ILE A 157 -11.55 -18.99 12.24
CA ILE A 157 -12.80 -18.22 12.13
C ILE A 157 -13.66 -18.76 10.99
N CYS A 158 -13.07 -19.14 9.87
CA CYS A 158 -13.80 -19.78 8.79
C CYS A 158 -14.48 -21.06 9.28
N ASP A 159 -13.77 -21.89 10.06
CA ASP A 159 -14.34 -23.07 10.70
C ASP A 159 -15.51 -22.73 11.64
N GLU A 160 -15.36 -21.71 12.50
CA GLU A 160 -16.42 -21.27 13.42
C GLU A 160 -17.68 -20.79 12.69
N PHE A 161 -17.50 -20.09 11.57
CA PHE A 161 -18.60 -19.55 10.77
C PHE A 161 -19.09 -20.49 9.66
N CYS A 162 -18.55 -21.71 9.58
CA CYS A 162 -18.76 -22.64 8.46
C CYS A 162 -18.57 -21.96 7.09
N TRP A 163 -17.51 -21.17 6.97
CA TRP A 163 -17.17 -20.44 5.76
C TRP A 163 -16.32 -21.30 4.84
N GLU A 164 -16.83 -21.60 3.66
CA GLU A 164 -16.12 -22.34 2.63
C GLU A 164 -15.74 -21.37 1.51
N HIS A 165 -14.49 -21.42 1.04
CA HIS A 165 -14.07 -20.59 -0.08
C HIS A 165 -14.67 -21.05 -1.40
N PHE A 166 -14.98 -20.06 -2.24
CA PHE A 166 -15.69 -20.28 -3.48
C PHE A 166 -14.77 -20.03 -4.67
N ASP A 167 -14.67 -21.01 -5.57
CA ASP A 167 -14.09 -20.79 -6.90
C ASP A 167 -15.14 -20.12 -7.81
N PRO A 168 -14.93 -18.86 -8.23
CA PRO A 168 -15.85 -18.15 -9.12
C PRO A 168 -16.08 -18.82 -10.46
N ASN A 169 -15.17 -19.70 -10.88
CA ASN A 169 -15.31 -20.47 -12.12
C ASN A 169 -16.17 -21.73 -11.94
N SER A 170 -16.61 -22.04 -10.72
CA SER A 170 -17.53 -23.14 -10.46
C SER A 170 -18.98 -22.74 -10.73
N GLY A 171 -19.79 -23.67 -11.27
CA GLY A 171 -21.19 -23.43 -11.65
C GLY A 171 -22.17 -23.17 -10.50
N ASN A 172 -21.70 -23.10 -9.25
CA ASN A 172 -22.51 -23.09 -8.03
C ASN A 172 -22.70 -21.70 -7.38
N GLN A 173 -22.40 -20.61 -8.11
CA GLN A 173 -22.45 -19.21 -7.63
C GLN A 173 -23.73 -18.85 -6.85
N THR A 174 -24.90 -19.30 -7.34
CA THR A 174 -26.19 -18.95 -6.70
C THR A 174 -26.37 -19.63 -5.34
N THR A 175 -25.92 -20.88 -5.21
CA THR A 175 -26.00 -21.63 -3.96
C THR A 175 -25.03 -21.05 -2.94
N TYR A 176 -23.80 -20.75 -3.39
CA TYR A 176 -22.78 -20.11 -2.57
C TYR A 176 -23.28 -18.77 -1.99
N TYR A 177 -23.77 -17.87 -2.85
CA TYR A 177 -24.32 -16.59 -2.39
C TYR A 177 -25.41 -16.74 -1.34
N LYS A 178 -26.36 -17.68 -1.54
CA LYS A 178 -27.47 -17.91 -0.61
C LYS A 178 -26.99 -18.40 0.76
N ASN A 179 -25.97 -19.24 0.79
CA ASN A 179 -25.44 -19.83 2.02
C ASN A 179 -24.65 -18.81 2.85
N HIS A 180 -23.96 -17.84 2.21
CA HIS A 180 -22.97 -17.01 2.90
C HIS A 180 -23.31 -15.51 2.98
N LYS A 181 -24.33 -15.01 2.26
CA LYS A 181 -24.70 -13.57 2.22
C LYS A 181 -24.92 -12.91 3.60
N ASP A 182 -25.27 -13.68 4.62
CA ASP A 182 -25.59 -13.18 5.96
C ASP A 182 -24.34 -13.09 6.86
N THR A 183 -23.21 -13.70 6.45
CA THR A 183 -21.92 -13.68 7.16
C THR A 183 -21.10 -12.43 6.82
N LYS A 184 -21.67 -11.26 7.12
CA LYS A 184 -21.09 -9.94 6.76
C LYS A 184 -19.71 -9.66 7.37
N ALA A 185 -19.31 -10.38 8.41
CA ALA A 185 -18.02 -10.17 9.07
C ALA A 185 -16.84 -10.58 8.17
N LEU A 186 -17.01 -11.64 7.37
CA LEU A 186 -16.00 -12.17 6.46
C LEU A 186 -16.07 -11.53 5.06
N ILE A 187 -17.26 -11.06 4.65
CA ILE A 187 -17.45 -10.29 3.41
C ILE A 187 -17.01 -8.83 3.63
N HIS A 188 -15.69 -8.61 3.77
CA HIS A 188 -15.13 -7.30 4.07
C HIS A 188 -13.76 -7.07 3.41
N SER A 189 -13.57 -5.91 2.76
CA SER A 189 -12.33 -5.63 1.99
C SER A 189 -11.04 -5.75 2.79
N ARG A 190 -11.03 -5.37 4.08
CA ARG A 190 -9.84 -5.54 4.95
C ARG A 190 -9.53 -7.00 5.27
N VAL A 191 -10.55 -7.86 5.40
CA VAL A 191 -10.35 -9.29 5.66
C VAL A 191 -9.66 -9.91 4.45
N TYR A 192 -10.24 -9.73 3.27
CA TYR A 192 -9.63 -10.21 2.03
C TYR A 192 -8.23 -9.64 1.79
N ALA A 193 -8.02 -8.33 1.99
CA ALA A 193 -6.70 -7.74 1.81
C ALA A 193 -5.64 -8.36 2.74
N ALA A 194 -5.99 -8.62 4.01
CA ALA A 194 -5.09 -9.22 4.98
C ALA A 194 -4.71 -10.66 4.60
N ILE A 195 -5.69 -11.48 4.22
CA ILE A 195 -5.45 -12.90 3.89
C ILE A 195 -4.75 -13.05 2.54
N ILE A 196 -5.17 -12.29 1.52
CA ILE A 196 -4.48 -12.27 0.22
C ILE A 196 -3.02 -11.87 0.41
N GLY A 197 -2.76 -10.78 1.13
CA GLY A 197 -1.39 -10.32 1.37
C GLY A 197 -0.55 -11.32 2.17
N SER A 198 -1.14 -11.97 3.18
CA SER A 198 -0.45 -12.99 3.98
C SER A 198 -0.15 -14.25 3.16
N LYS A 199 -1.11 -14.75 2.37
CA LYS A 199 -0.95 -15.88 1.45
C LYS A 199 0.14 -15.62 0.41
N ILE A 200 0.19 -14.41 -0.16
CA ILE A 200 1.27 -13.99 -1.06
C ILE A 200 2.62 -14.04 -0.35
N ALA A 201 2.70 -13.54 0.89
CA ALA A 201 3.95 -13.48 1.64
C ALA A 201 4.54 -14.85 1.97
N VAL A 202 3.68 -15.87 2.18
CA VAL A 202 4.09 -17.26 2.42
C VAL A 202 4.27 -18.08 1.13
N GLY A 203 4.03 -17.48 -0.04
CA GLY A 203 4.25 -18.10 -1.36
C GLY A 203 3.03 -18.83 -1.95
N GLU A 204 1.86 -18.73 -1.32
CA GLU A 204 0.60 -19.35 -1.76
C GLU A 204 -0.14 -18.45 -2.76
N LEU A 205 0.52 -18.15 -3.89
CA LEU A 205 0.02 -17.16 -4.87
C LEU A 205 -1.29 -17.58 -5.56
N GLU A 206 -1.50 -18.87 -5.81
CA GLU A 206 -2.72 -19.33 -6.48
C GLU A 206 -3.95 -19.21 -5.58
N GLU A 207 -3.82 -19.52 -4.28
CA GLU A 207 -4.88 -19.29 -3.30
C GLU A 207 -5.19 -17.80 -3.16
N ALA A 208 -4.16 -16.94 -3.14
CA ALA A 208 -4.35 -15.50 -3.14
C ALA A 208 -5.12 -14.99 -4.38
N ARG A 209 -4.89 -15.57 -5.56
CA ARG A 209 -5.65 -15.26 -6.79
C ARG A 209 -7.11 -15.70 -6.69
N GLN A 210 -7.36 -16.88 -6.13
CA GLN A 210 -8.72 -17.38 -5.89
C GLN A 210 -9.48 -16.45 -4.94
N LEU A 211 -8.84 -16.04 -3.84
CA LEU A 211 -9.40 -15.09 -2.89
C LEU A 211 -9.68 -13.71 -3.50
N LEU A 212 -8.82 -13.22 -4.41
CA LEU A 212 -9.08 -11.98 -5.14
C LEU A 212 -10.32 -12.12 -6.04
N ALA A 213 -10.47 -13.24 -6.74
CA ALA A 213 -11.62 -13.48 -7.59
C ALA A 213 -12.92 -13.62 -6.76
N GLU A 214 -12.84 -14.26 -5.58
CA GLU A 214 -13.96 -14.32 -4.64
C GLU A 214 -14.33 -12.93 -4.10
N MET A 215 -13.32 -12.12 -3.76
CA MET A 215 -13.51 -10.73 -3.34
C MET A 215 -14.28 -9.91 -4.40
N GLU A 216 -13.93 -10.08 -5.67
CA GLU A 216 -14.62 -9.45 -6.81
C GLU A 216 -16.05 -9.96 -6.99
N PHE A 217 -16.28 -11.27 -6.80
CA PHE A 217 -17.62 -11.87 -6.81
C PHE A 217 -18.56 -11.22 -5.78
N TRP A 218 -18.06 -10.92 -4.57
CA TRP A 218 -18.82 -10.20 -3.55
C TRP A 218 -19.00 -8.71 -3.84
N GLY A 219 -18.47 -8.20 -4.95
CA GLY A 219 -18.53 -6.78 -5.31
C GLY A 219 -17.70 -5.88 -4.40
N LEU A 220 -16.73 -6.44 -3.68
CA LEU A 220 -15.86 -5.69 -2.78
C LEU A 220 -14.78 -4.98 -3.59
N THR A 221 -14.49 -3.73 -3.24
CA THR A 221 -13.36 -3.00 -3.84
C THR A 221 -12.07 -3.39 -3.13
N PRO A 222 -11.05 -3.91 -3.84
CA PRO A 222 -9.75 -4.22 -3.27
C PRO A 222 -9.08 -2.98 -2.66
N LEU A 223 -8.34 -3.19 -1.58
CA LEU A 223 -7.50 -2.15 -1.01
C LEU A 223 -6.25 -1.96 -1.87
N ARG A 224 -5.60 -0.80 -1.75
CA ARG A 224 -4.36 -0.53 -2.51
C ARG A 224 -3.26 -1.53 -2.15
N GLU A 225 -3.22 -1.96 -0.90
CA GLU A 225 -2.27 -2.93 -0.35
C GLU A 225 -2.35 -4.26 -1.12
N THR A 226 -3.57 -4.73 -1.43
CA THR A 226 -3.81 -5.93 -2.24
C THR A 226 -3.12 -5.86 -3.60
N TYR A 227 -3.22 -4.72 -4.30
CA TYR A 227 -2.53 -4.53 -5.58
C TYR A 227 -1.01 -4.45 -5.41
N TYR A 228 -0.53 -3.80 -4.35
CA TYR A 228 0.91 -3.69 -4.08
C TYR A 228 1.54 -5.07 -3.83
N ASP A 229 0.85 -5.95 -3.10
CA ASP A 229 1.34 -7.30 -2.82
C ASP A 229 1.46 -8.13 -4.11
N PHE A 230 0.43 -8.13 -4.97
CA PHE A 230 0.49 -8.82 -6.27
C PHE A 230 1.59 -8.24 -7.17
N ILE A 231 1.75 -6.91 -7.17
CA ILE A 231 2.79 -6.25 -7.95
C ILE A 231 4.18 -6.64 -7.45
N GLN A 232 4.40 -6.64 -6.14
CA GLN A 232 5.66 -7.01 -5.53
C GLN A 232 6.00 -8.48 -5.78
N ALA A 233 5.04 -9.39 -5.57
CA ALA A 233 5.25 -10.83 -5.82
C ALA A 233 5.51 -11.12 -7.30
N GLY A 234 4.71 -10.52 -8.18
CA GLY A 234 4.86 -10.66 -9.61
C GLY A 234 6.16 -10.08 -10.13
N GLU A 235 6.69 -9.00 -9.55
CA GLU A 235 7.96 -8.38 -9.93
C GLU A 235 9.19 -9.08 -9.33
N ALA A 236 9.06 -9.65 -8.13
CA ALA A 236 10.13 -10.37 -7.45
C ALA A 236 10.29 -11.83 -7.92
N SER A 237 9.26 -12.40 -8.58
CA SER A 237 9.33 -13.78 -9.08
C SER A 237 10.54 -13.99 -10.01
N GLU A 238 11.16 -15.16 -9.94
CA GLU A 238 12.23 -15.56 -10.84
C GLU A 238 11.75 -16.58 -11.89
N GLU A 239 10.44 -16.76 -12.05
CA GLU A 239 9.89 -17.72 -13.02
C GLU A 239 10.36 -17.50 -14.45
N TYR A 240 10.64 -16.25 -14.85
CA TYR A 240 11.18 -15.94 -16.16
C TYR A 240 12.52 -16.64 -16.43
N ARG A 241 13.31 -16.92 -15.38
CA ARG A 241 14.57 -17.69 -15.49
C ARG A 241 14.32 -19.17 -15.75
N LYS A 242 13.20 -19.72 -15.27
CA LYS A 242 12.79 -21.11 -15.56
C LYS A 242 12.22 -21.26 -16.98
N LYS A 243 11.63 -20.18 -17.50
CA LYS A 243 11.09 -20.09 -18.87
C LYS A 243 12.17 -19.79 -19.92
N LEU A 244 13.45 -19.75 -19.54
CA LEU A 244 14.55 -19.57 -20.48
C LEU A 244 14.68 -20.83 -21.34
N PRO A 245 14.43 -20.78 -22.66
CA PRO A 245 14.84 -21.87 -23.53
C PRO A 245 16.36 -22.05 -23.43
N PRO A 246 16.91 -23.26 -23.71
CA PRO A 246 18.34 -23.42 -23.83
C PRO A 246 18.87 -22.39 -24.83
N LEU A 247 19.68 -21.47 -24.33
CA LEU A 247 20.23 -20.38 -25.13
C LEU A 247 21.12 -20.98 -26.23
N PRO A 248 21.01 -20.50 -27.48
CA PRO A 248 21.91 -20.92 -28.55
C PRO A 248 23.38 -20.88 -28.13
N GLU A 249 24.13 -21.93 -28.45
CA GLU A 249 25.58 -21.96 -28.24
C GLU A 249 26.23 -20.83 -29.05
N GLY A 250 27.19 -20.10 -28.45
CA GLY A 250 27.90 -19.00 -29.11
C GLY A 250 27.39 -17.58 -28.81
N LEU A 251 26.34 -17.40 -28.00
CA LEU A 251 25.91 -16.06 -27.57
C LEU A 251 26.93 -15.38 -26.65
N THR A 252 27.24 -14.11 -26.95
CA THR A 252 28.05 -13.23 -26.09
C THR A 252 27.33 -12.93 -24.77
N ALA A 253 28.07 -12.54 -23.73
CA ALA A 253 27.50 -12.18 -22.43
C ALA A 253 26.42 -11.10 -22.56
N THR A 254 26.67 -10.06 -23.37
CA THR A 254 25.73 -8.98 -23.65
C THR A 254 24.44 -9.49 -24.29
N GLN A 255 24.51 -10.39 -25.28
CA GLN A 255 23.30 -10.95 -25.89
C GLN A 255 22.48 -11.76 -24.88
N LYS A 256 23.13 -12.48 -23.96
CA LYS A 256 22.43 -13.21 -22.88
C LYS A 256 21.71 -12.27 -21.92
N GLU A 257 22.34 -11.16 -21.55
CA GLU A 257 21.72 -10.11 -20.72
C GLU A 257 20.49 -9.50 -21.39
N TYR A 258 20.54 -9.25 -22.70
CA TYR A 258 19.41 -8.71 -23.45
C TYR A 258 18.23 -9.69 -23.48
N LEU A 259 18.49 -10.97 -23.72
CA LEU A 259 17.44 -11.99 -23.72
C LEU A 259 16.81 -12.17 -22.32
N LEU A 260 17.63 -12.14 -21.26
CA LEU A 260 17.15 -12.15 -19.87
C LEU A 260 16.27 -10.93 -19.57
N SER A 261 16.67 -9.74 -20.03
CA SER A 261 15.87 -8.52 -19.87
C SER A 261 14.53 -8.63 -20.59
N VAL A 262 14.48 -9.17 -21.81
CA VAL A 262 13.22 -9.38 -22.54
C VAL A 262 12.28 -10.33 -21.81
N LEU A 263 12.80 -11.46 -21.29
CA LEU A 263 12.00 -12.39 -20.49
C LEU A 263 11.50 -11.75 -19.19
N ARG A 264 12.30 -10.89 -18.58
CA ARG A 264 11.89 -10.09 -17.42
C ARG A 264 10.82 -9.05 -17.78
N CYS A 265 10.90 -8.42 -18.95
CA CYS A 265 9.82 -7.55 -19.45
C CYS A 265 8.51 -8.32 -19.66
N ARG A 266 8.55 -9.56 -20.19
CA ARG A 266 7.34 -10.42 -20.30
C ARG A 266 6.71 -10.71 -18.93
N GLN A 267 7.53 -10.84 -17.89
CA GLN A 267 7.03 -10.97 -16.53
C GLN A 267 6.42 -9.67 -16.02
N PHE A 268 7.08 -8.52 -16.25
CA PHE A 268 6.50 -7.22 -15.90
C PHE A 268 5.16 -6.99 -16.60
N ASP A 269 5.02 -7.45 -17.84
CA ASP A 269 3.77 -7.40 -18.60
C ASP A 269 2.62 -8.18 -17.92
N ALA A 270 2.92 -9.33 -17.30
CA ALA A 270 1.94 -10.08 -16.53
C ALA A 270 1.47 -9.35 -15.25
N VAL A 271 2.23 -8.36 -14.79
CA VAL A 271 1.93 -7.55 -13.60
C VAL A 271 1.15 -6.27 -13.93
N LEU A 272 1.26 -5.77 -15.17
CA LEU A 272 0.61 -4.53 -15.60
C LEU A 272 -0.91 -4.46 -15.34
N PRO A 273 -1.70 -5.55 -15.49
CA PRO A 273 -3.13 -5.50 -15.16
C PRO A 273 -3.42 -5.06 -13.73
N PHE A 274 -2.56 -5.39 -12.74
CA PHE A 274 -2.73 -4.94 -11.36
C PHE A 274 -2.40 -3.44 -11.20
N VAL A 275 -1.43 -2.93 -11.96
CA VAL A 275 -1.11 -1.49 -11.99
C VAL A 275 -2.28 -0.70 -12.59
N GLU A 276 -2.84 -1.19 -13.68
CA GLU A 276 -3.98 -0.59 -14.36
C GLU A 276 -5.25 -0.61 -13.50
N ALA A 277 -5.55 -1.75 -12.88
CA ALA A 277 -6.64 -1.89 -11.93
C ALA A 277 -6.49 -0.90 -10.77
N HIS A 278 -5.30 -0.80 -10.17
CA HIS A 278 -5.02 0.19 -9.13
C HIS A 278 -5.23 1.64 -9.61
N ASN A 279 -4.79 1.96 -10.84
CA ASN A 279 -4.89 3.30 -11.40
C ASN A 279 -6.34 3.72 -11.69
N LYS A 280 -7.24 2.79 -12.02
CA LYS A 280 -8.68 3.06 -12.22
C LYS A 280 -9.32 3.72 -11.00
N TYR A 281 -8.90 3.34 -9.80
CA TYR A 281 -9.41 3.91 -8.54
C TYR A 281 -8.68 5.20 -8.13
N ARG A 282 -7.66 5.62 -8.89
CA ARG A 282 -6.76 6.72 -8.56
C ARG A 282 -6.85 7.86 -9.58
N LEU A 283 -8.06 8.39 -9.77
CA LEU A 283 -8.38 9.49 -10.71
C LEU A 283 -7.45 10.73 -10.59
N ALA A 284 -6.83 10.97 -9.43
CA ALA A 284 -6.01 12.16 -9.17
C ALA A 284 -4.53 12.09 -9.61
N ARG A 285 -4.05 10.96 -10.17
CA ARG A 285 -2.63 10.78 -10.52
C ARG A 285 -2.35 10.24 -11.93
N ALA A 286 -3.30 10.43 -12.85
CA ALA A 286 -3.03 10.17 -14.26
C ALA A 286 -1.80 10.98 -14.74
N PRO A 287 -0.99 10.42 -15.66
CA PRO A 287 0.11 11.14 -16.27
C PRO A 287 -0.39 12.46 -16.87
N ARG A 288 0.33 13.55 -16.61
CA ARG A 288 0.03 14.87 -17.17
C ARG A 288 0.89 15.09 -18.40
N GLU A 289 0.23 15.35 -19.50
CA GLU A 289 0.88 15.59 -20.79
C GLU A 289 0.88 17.07 -21.11
N SER A 290 2.05 17.61 -21.45
CA SER A 290 2.21 18.97 -21.96
C SER A 290 2.75 18.90 -23.38
N ALA A 291 1.89 19.19 -24.36
CA ALA A 291 2.27 19.24 -25.77
C ALA A 291 3.26 20.38 -26.05
N GLU A 292 3.14 21.51 -25.35
CA GLU A 292 4.02 22.67 -25.51
C GLU A 292 5.47 22.37 -25.11
N THR A 293 5.66 21.60 -24.04
CA THR A 293 6.99 21.26 -23.51
C THR A 293 7.42 19.83 -23.84
N LEU A 294 6.63 19.11 -24.63
CA LEU A 294 6.81 17.69 -24.96
C LEU A 294 7.16 16.85 -23.71
N THR A 295 6.46 17.11 -22.62
CA THR A 295 6.74 16.51 -21.30
C THR A 295 5.57 15.65 -20.86
N LEU A 296 5.88 14.42 -20.46
CA LEU A 296 4.95 13.51 -19.78
C LEU A 296 5.35 13.41 -18.31
N GLU A 297 4.52 13.93 -17.41
CA GLU A 297 4.79 13.96 -15.97
C GLU A 297 3.96 12.91 -15.23
N VAL A 298 4.58 12.13 -14.34
CA VAL A 298 3.90 11.20 -13.43
C VAL A 298 4.38 11.40 -11.99
N SER A 299 3.51 11.18 -11.01
CA SER A 299 3.86 11.19 -9.58
C SER A 299 3.68 9.82 -8.94
N VAL A 300 4.82 9.20 -8.58
CA VAL A 300 4.88 7.91 -7.88
C VAL A 300 5.20 8.09 -6.38
N ARG A 301 4.90 9.27 -5.83
CA ARG A 301 5.07 9.59 -4.41
C ARG A 301 4.23 8.70 -3.50
N LEU A 302 4.75 8.34 -2.34
CA LEU A 302 4.08 7.58 -1.28
C LEU A 302 3.56 6.21 -1.77
N THR A 303 4.28 5.57 -2.68
CA THR A 303 3.98 4.20 -3.15
C THR A 303 5.20 3.29 -2.97
N PRO A 304 4.99 1.97 -2.84
CA PRO A 304 6.09 1.02 -2.69
C PRO A 304 7.02 0.98 -3.90
N PRO A 305 8.33 0.67 -3.71
CA PRO A 305 9.33 0.58 -4.79
C PRO A 305 8.91 -0.26 -6.00
N SER A 306 8.28 -1.43 -5.78
CA SER A 306 7.83 -2.31 -6.87
C SER A 306 6.74 -1.66 -7.72
N TYR A 307 5.77 -0.98 -7.11
CA TYR A 307 4.77 -0.21 -7.84
C TYR A 307 5.41 0.95 -8.61
N GLN A 308 6.35 1.69 -8.01
CA GLN A 308 7.05 2.78 -8.70
C GLN A 308 7.73 2.29 -9.99
N ARG A 309 8.42 1.14 -9.93
CA ARG A 309 9.03 0.50 -11.11
C ARG A 309 7.99 0.13 -12.14
N MET A 310 6.92 -0.56 -11.75
CA MET A 310 5.92 -1.04 -12.71
C MET A 310 5.10 0.09 -13.34
N GLU A 311 4.81 1.16 -12.60
CA GLU A 311 4.14 2.33 -13.17
C GLU A 311 5.04 3.06 -14.18
N VAL A 312 6.33 3.21 -13.89
CA VAL A 312 7.29 3.80 -14.86
C VAL A 312 7.46 2.86 -16.07
N TYR A 313 7.63 1.56 -15.87
CA TYR A 313 7.70 0.58 -16.95
C TYR A 313 6.48 0.66 -17.88
N ARG A 314 5.26 0.70 -17.31
CA ARG A 314 4.00 0.87 -18.04
C ARG A 314 4.02 2.13 -18.92
N LEU A 315 4.49 3.25 -18.37
CA LEU A 315 4.60 4.52 -19.11
C LEU A 315 5.59 4.43 -20.26
N LEU A 316 6.78 3.89 -20.02
CA LEU A 316 7.80 3.71 -21.06
C LEU A 316 7.27 2.82 -22.20
N LYS A 317 6.55 1.75 -21.87
CA LYS A 317 5.91 0.87 -22.85
C LYS A 317 4.83 1.61 -23.65
N GLY A 318 4.01 2.42 -23.00
CA GLY A 318 2.97 3.25 -23.63
C GLY A 318 3.51 4.29 -24.60
N MET A 319 4.79 4.67 -24.52
CA MET A 319 5.40 5.60 -25.49
C MET A 319 5.47 5.04 -26.91
N ARG A 320 5.29 3.73 -27.10
CA ARG A 320 5.13 3.12 -28.43
C ARG A 320 3.93 3.68 -29.20
N GLU A 321 2.88 4.09 -28.50
CA GLU A 321 1.65 4.61 -29.11
C GLU A 321 1.74 6.11 -29.44
N LYS A 322 2.80 6.78 -28.99
CA LYS A 322 3.04 8.21 -29.25
C LYS A 322 3.77 8.40 -30.56
N ASP A 323 3.40 9.44 -31.31
CA ASP A 323 4.08 9.80 -32.55
C ASP A 323 5.56 10.12 -32.29
N ARG A 324 6.44 9.22 -32.76
CA ARG A 324 7.89 9.33 -32.60
C ARG A 324 8.42 10.62 -33.22
N ALA A 325 7.87 11.09 -34.34
CA ALA A 325 8.37 12.32 -34.99
C ALA A 325 8.17 13.55 -34.08
N VAL A 326 7.15 13.53 -33.23
CA VAL A 326 6.84 14.60 -32.28
C VAL A 326 7.57 14.40 -30.96
N TRP A 327 7.54 13.19 -30.41
CA TRP A 327 7.99 12.91 -29.05
C TRP A 327 9.46 12.53 -28.92
N PHE A 328 10.20 12.38 -30.02
CA PHE A 328 11.63 12.00 -29.98
C PHE A 328 12.48 12.94 -29.12
N ASN A 329 12.21 14.24 -29.17
CA ASN A 329 12.90 15.26 -28.36
C ASN A 329 12.19 15.58 -27.04
N GLY A 330 11.16 14.79 -26.68
CA GLY A 330 10.43 14.96 -25.44
C GLY A 330 11.14 14.35 -24.24
N ARG A 331 10.46 14.37 -23.08
CA ARG A 331 10.96 13.79 -21.83
C ARG A 331 9.84 13.23 -20.97
N VAL A 332 10.17 12.20 -20.18
CA VAL A 332 9.30 11.73 -19.09
C VAL A 332 9.86 12.23 -17.76
N VAL A 333 9.04 12.91 -16.97
CA VAL A 333 9.40 13.43 -15.65
C VAL A 333 8.69 12.62 -14.58
N VAL A 334 9.45 11.95 -13.72
CA VAL A 334 8.92 11.13 -12.63
C VAL A 334 9.17 11.83 -11.29
N LYS A 335 8.08 12.23 -10.62
CA LYS A 335 8.11 12.80 -9.26
C LYS A 335 8.10 11.70 -8.21
N THR A 336 9.09 11.73 -7.32
CA THR A 336 9.39 10.71 -6.31
C THR A 336 9.49 11.34 -4.90
N ASP A 337 9.77 10.53 -3.87
CA ASP A 337 9.77 10.86 -2.43
C ASP A 337 11.19 10.97 -1.81
N ARG A 338 12.21 11.22 -2.65
CA ARG A 338 13.68 11.27 -2.39
C ARG A 338 14.45 9.99 -2.72
N GLU A 339 13.84 8.82 -2.60
CA GLU A 339 14.51 7.55 -2.96
C GLU A 339 14.24 7.18 -4.42
N VAL A 340 15.29 7.25 -5.25
CA VAL A 340 15.22 6.92 -6.69
C VAL A 340 15.79 5.53 -7.02
N ASN A 341 16.33 4.82 -6.04
CA ASN A 341 17.04 3.55 -6.23
C ASN A 341 16.20 2.50 -6.98
N ALA A 342 14.90 2.46 -6.69
CA ALA A 342 13.95 1.59 -7.36
C ALA A 342 13.89 1.88 -8.87
N LEU A 343 13.77 3.15 -9.24
CA LEU A 343 13.67 3.59 -10.64
C LEU A 343 15.02 3.48 -11.35
N VAL A 344 16.11 3.80 -10.67
CA VAL A 344 17.47 3.63 -11.18
C VAL A 344 17.75 2.17 -11.54
N ARG A 345 17.37 1.23 -10.67
CA ARG A 345 17.47 -0.20 -10.94
C ARG A 345 16.68 -0.60 -12.20
N LEU A 346 15.45 -0.11 -12.34
CA LEU A 346 14.65 -0.38 -13.54
C LEU A 346 15.40 0.08 -14.80
N LEU A 347 15.78 1.36 -14.84
CA LEU A 347 16.32 2.00 -16.04
C LEU A 347 17.73 1.53 -16.41
N SER A 348 18.55 1.16 -15.41
CA SER A 348 19.97 0.81 -15.62
C SER A 348 20.23 -0.69 -15.70
N SER A 349 19.45 -1.50 -14.97
CA SER A 349 19.73 -2.92 -14.78
C SER A 349 18.66 -3.80 -15.39
N ASP A 350 17.39 -3.50 -15.13
CA ASP A 350 16.29 -4.38 -15.49
C ASP A 350 15.94 -4.28 -16.99
N LEU A 351 16.13 -3.10 -17.59
CA LEU A 351 15.91 -2.83 -19.01
C LEU A 351 17.22 -2.87 -19.80
N GLN A 352 17.24 -3.62 -20.91
CA GLN A 352 18.36 -3.70 -21.84
C GLN A 352 17.92 -3.37 -23.28
N PRO A 353 18.58 -2.45 -23.99
CA PRO A 353 19.65 -1.57 -23.48
C PRO A 353 19.15 -0.65 -22.35
N PRO A 354 20.05 -0.13 -21.50
CA PRO A 354 19.69 0.78 -20.44
C PRO A 354 19.03 2.05 -20.99
N VAL A 355 18.00 2.51 -20.29
CA VAL A 355 17.30 3.75 -20.62
C VAL A 355 18.02 4.91 -19.93
N GLN A 356 18.39 5.93 -20.70
CA GLN A 356 19.13 7.08 -20.19
C GLN A 356 18.22 7.98 -19.36
N TYR A 357 18.76 8.43 -18.23
CA TYR A 357 18.07 9.34 -17.32
C TYR A 357 19.05 10.30 -16.67
N ARG A 358 18.51 11.37 -16.11
CA ARG A 358 19.22 12.33 -15.26
C ARG A 358 18.39 12.68 -14.04
N LEU A 359 19.06 13.02 -12.95
CA LEU A 359 18.41 13.51 -11.75
C LEU A 359 18.10 15.00 -11.95
N GLY A 360 16.82 15.36 -11.82
CA GLY A 360 16.35 16.73 -11.93
C GLY A 360 16.44 17.49 -10.60
N ASP A 361 15.74 18.61 -10.52
CA ASP A 361 15.59 19.35 -9.27
C ASP A 361 14.75 18.54 -8.26
N LYS A 362 15.11 18.62 -6.97
CA LYS A 362 14.46 18.01 -5.80
C LYS A 362 13.31 17.02 -6.11
N ASP A 363 13.65 15.74 -6.04
CA ASP A 363 12.74 14.60 -6.12
C ASP A 363 12.15 14.34 -7.52
N GLU A 364 12.91 14.66 -8.57
CA GLU A 364 12.57 14.39 -9.96
C GLU A 364 13.62 13.52 -10.66
N LEU A 365 13.13 12.55 -11.44
CA LEU A 365 13.94 11.76 -12.37
C LEU A 365 13.44 12.05 -13.78
N VAL A 366 14.35 12.49 -14.65
CA VAL A 366 14.04 12.85 -16.05
C VAL A 366 14.59 11.77 -16.97
N ILE A 367 13.72 11.17 -17.78
CA ILE A 367 14.03 10.10 -18.72
C ILE A 367 14.04 10.68 -20.14
N GLU A 368 15.11 10.39 -20.88
CA GLU A 368 15.34 10.93 -22.22
C GLU A 368 14.70 10.03 -23.29
N MET A 369 13.76 10.59 -24.06
CA MET A 369 12.94 9.85 -25.04
C MET A 369 13.72 9.08 -26.12
N PRO A 370 14.86 9.57 -26.65
CA PRO A 370 15.63 8.80 -27.63
C PRO A 370 16.05 7.42 -27.12
N SER A 371 16.42 7.32 -25.84
CA SER A 371 16.83 6.07 -25.22
C SER A 371 15.65 5.11 -24.99
N VAL A 372 14.46 5.65 -24.71
CA VAL A 372 13.21 4.89 -24.58
C VAL A 372 12.85 4.25 -25.91
N TYR A 373 12.86 5.02 -27.01
CA TYR A 373 12.57 4.49 -28.35
C TYR A 373 13.60 3.43 -28.78
N ASN A 374 14.88 3.64 -28.51
CA ASN A 374 15.91 2.64 -28.78
C ASN A 374 15.66 1.33 -28.01
N TRP A 375 15.31 1.43 -26.73
CA TRP A 375 14.94 0.27 -25.93
C TRP A 375 13.70 -0.45 -26.49
N LEU A 376 12.64 0.29 -26.86
CA LEU A 376 11.42 -0.27 -27.45
C LEU A 376 11.70 -1.00 -28.76
N ASP A 377 12.51 -0.41 -29.65
CA ASP A 377 12.87 -0.97 -30.96
C ASP A 377 13.60 -2.32 -30.77
N ILE A 378 14.61 -2.36 -29.88
CA ILE A 378 15.39 -3.57 -29.61
C ILE A 378 14.55 -4.64 -28.92
N ASN A 379 13.75 -4.25 -27.92
CA ASN A 379 12.90 -5.18 -27.19
C ASN A 379 11.87 -5.83 -28.13
N GLU A 380 11.32 -5.08 -29.09
CA GLU A 380 10.40 -5.61 -30.09
C GLU A 380 11.09 -6.61 -31.04
N GLN A 381 12.26 -6.25 -31.55
CA GLN A 381 13.04 -7.12 -32.43
C GLN A 381 13.38 -8.45 -31.76
N LEU A 382 13.84 -8.41 -30.51
CA LEU A 382 14.18 -9.61 -29.75
C LEU A 382 12.95 -10.42 -29.34
N ASN A 383 11.84 -9.77 -28.98
CA ASN A 383 10.60 -10.47 -28.67
C ASN A 383 10.05 -11.27 -29.85
N LYS A 384 10.24 -10.81 -31.10
CA LYS A 384 9.86 -11.55 -32.31
C LYS A 384 10.73 -12.79 -32.56
N GLN A 385 11.92 -12.84 -31.98
CA GLN A 385 12.88 -13.95 -32.14
C GLN A 385 12.76 -15.01 -31.04
N LEU A 386 12.11 -14.67 -29.93
CA LEU A 386 11.87 -15.58 -28.82
C LEU A 386 10.56 -16.36 -29.04
N PRO A 387 10.54 -17.69 -28.80
CA PRO A 387 9.36 -18.52 -28.95
C PRO A 387 8.21 -18.13 -28.00
#